data_AF-A0A318TW72-F1
#
_entry.id   AF-A0A318TW72-F1
#
_cell.length_a   1.000
_cell.length_b   1.000
_cell.length_c   1.000
_cell.angle_alpha   90.00
_cell.angle_beta   90.00
_cell.angle_gamma   90.00
#
_symmetry.space_group_name_H-M   'P 1'
#
loop_
_entity.id
_entity.type
_entity.pdbx_description
1 polymer ?
#
loop_
_entity_poly.entity_id
_entity_poly.type
_entity_poly.pdbx_seq_one_letter_code
_entity_poly.pdbx_strand_id
1 'polypeptide(L)' 'MWVVTIFEEKTYRIFEFDTKEEATTALKKIEIPAILSYTNLTLIA' A
#
# COMPACT_ATOMS: atom_id res chain seq x y z
N MET A 1 0.47 -5.02 -8.69
CA MET A 1 -0.33 -4.91 -7.45
C MET A 1 0.13 -3.69 -6.68
N TRP A 2 -0.80 -2.87 -6.20
CA TRP A 2 -0.48 -1.71 -5.37
C TRP A 2 -0.69 -2.05 -3.91
N VAL A 3 0.22 -1.60 -3.06
CA VAL A 3 0.25 -1.96 -1.64
C VAL A 3 0.35 -0.69 -0.82
N VAL A 4 -0.60 -0.48 0.10
CA VAL A 4 -0.52 0.57 1.12
C VAL A 4 -0.14 -0.07 2.44
N THR A 5 1.01 0.31 2.98
CA THR A 5 1.46 -0.08 4.31
C THR A 5 1.26 1.07 5.27
N ILE A 6 0.50 0.85 6.33
CA ILE A 6 0.25 1.83 7.39
C ILE A 6 1.05 1.43 8.62
N PHE A 7 1.79 2.37 9.20
CA PHE A 7 2.62 2.14 10.39
C PHE A 7 1.90 2.69 11.62
N GLU A 8 1.59 1.79 12.54
CA GLU A 8 1.10 2.10 13.88
C GLU A 8 2.24 1.83 14.89
N GLU A 9 2.21 2.42 16.09
CA GLU A 9 3.36 2.42 17.02
C GLU A 9 3.99 1.04 17.30
N LYS A 10 3.21 -0.04 17.23
CA LYS A 10 3.65 -1.40 17.53
C LYS A 10 3.26 -2.43 16.46
N THR A 11 2.70 -1.98 15.35
CA THR A 11 2.17 -2.88 14.32
C THR A 11 2.14 -2.19 12.96
N TYR A 12 1.93 -2.98 11.92
CA TYR A 12 1.70 -2.47 10.57
C TYR A 12 0.49 -3.17 9.97
N ARG A 13 -0.21 -2.45 9.09
CA ARG A 13 -1.33 -3.01 8.31
C ARG A 13 -1.01 -2.85 6.84
N ILE A 14 -1.32 -3.89 6.08
CA ILE A 14 -1.06 -3.94 4.64
C ILE A 14 -2.39 -4.09 3.94
N PHE A 15 -2.63 -3.23 2.96
CA PHE A 15 -3.80 -3.27 2.09
C PHE A 15 -3.34 -3.39 0.64
N GLU A 16 -3.94 -4.32 -0.08
CA GLU A 16 -3.65 -4.59 -1.49
C GLU A 16 -4.76 -4.02 -2.36
N PHE A 17 -4.36 -3.46 -3.50
CA PHE A 17 -5.25 -2.85 -4.48
C PHE A 17 -4.82 -3.27 -5.88
N ASP A 18 -5.81 -3.44 -6.75
CA ASP A 18 -5.57 -3.78 -8.16
C ASP A 18 -5.03 -2.56 -8.92
N THR A 19 -5.59 -1.38 -8.65
CA THR A 19 -5.27 -0.16 -9.37
C THR A 19 -4.48 0.86 -8.54
N LYS A 20 -3.67 1.67 -9.23
CA LYS A 20 -2.96 2.79 -8.61
C LYS A 20 -3.92 3.81 -8.00
N GLU A 21 -5.04 4.05 -8.69
CA GLU A 21 -5.99 5.09 -8.35
C GLU A 21 -6.72 4.79 -7.03
N GLU A 22 -7.16 3.54 -6.84
CA GLU A 22 -7.75 3.09 -5.58
C GLU A 22 -6.75 3.21 -4.42
N ALA A 23 -5.53 2.73 -4.61
CA ALA A 23 -4.49 2.77 -3.59
C ALA A 23 -4.11 4.22 -3.21
N THR A 24 -4.03 5.10 -4.21
CA THR A 24 -3.74 6.53 -4.00
C THR A 24 -4.89 7.24 -3.28
N THR A 25 -6.13 6.88 -3.62
CA THR A 25 -7.32 7.44 -2.96
C THR A 25 -7.41 6.97 -1.51
N ALA A 26 -7.04 5.72 -1.21
CA ALA A 26 -6.93 5.22 0.15
C ALA A 26 -5.82 5.94 0.93
N LEU A 27 -4.63 6.12 0.33
CA LEU A 27 -3.50 6.82 0.96
C LEU A 27 -3.87 8.24 1.39
N LYS A 28 -4.60 8.99 0.56
CA LYS A 28 -5.03 10.37 0.87
C LYS A 28 -5.95 10.48 2.09
N LYS A 29 -6.58 9.39 2.51
CA LYS A 29 -7.47 9.35 3.68
C LYS A 29 -6.75 8.94 4.97
N ILE A 30 -5.47 8.60 4.90
CA ILE A 30 -4.67 8.13 6.02
C ILE A 30 -3.85 9.30 6.57
N GLU A 31 -4.06 9.64 7.84
CA GLU A 31 -3.39 10.76 8.51
C GLU A 31 -2.10 10.36 9.24
N ILE A 32 -1.88 9.05 9.41
CA ILE A 32 -0.70 8.48 10.06
C ILE A 32 0.34 8.03 9.03
N PRO A 33 1.61 7.81 9.43
CA PRO A 33 2.65 7.41 8.49
C PRO A 33 2.26 6.17 7.68
N ALA A 34 2.24 6.33 6.35
CA ALA A 34 1.91 5.27 5.43
C ALA A 34 2.77 5.38 4.16
N ILE A 35 3.04 4.22 3.56
CA ILE A 35 3.81 4.09 2.32
C ILE A 35 2.93 3.42 1.27
N LEU A 36 2.88 4.02 0.08
CA LEU A 36 2.34 3.38 -1.12
C LEU A 36 3.49 2.77 -1.92
N SER A 37 3.41 1.46 -2.14
CA SER A 37 4.38 0.67 -2.91
C SER A 37 3.71 0.00 -4.09
N TYR A 38 4.50 -0.33 -5.11
CA TYR A 38 4.06 -1.11 -6.26
C TYR A 38 4.88 -2.39 -6.33
N THR A 39 4.19 -3.52 -6.30
CA THR A 39 4.80 -4.82 -6.50
C THR A 39 4.57 -5.25 -7.94
N ASN A 40 5.66 -5.32 -8.69
CA ASN A 40 5.71 -6.02 -9.96
C ASN A 40 6.24 -7.43 -9.70
N LEU A 41 5.34 -8.41 -9.54
CA LEU A 41 5.72 -9.81 -9.51
C LEU A 41 6.04 -10.26 -10.93
N THR A 42 7.18 -9.81 -11.47
CA THR A 42 7.81 -10.54 -12.57
C THR A 42 8.47 -11.76 -11.95
N LEU A 43 7.77 -12.90 -11.97
CA LEU A 43 8.38 -14.20 -11.69
C LEU A 43 9.50 -14.40 -12.71
N ILE A 44 10.75 -14.22 -12.27
CA ILE A 44 11.89 -14.74 -13.01
C ILE A 44 11.89 -16.23 -12.68
N ALA A 45 11.21 -17.00 -13.53
CA ALA A 45 11.22 -18.46 -13.50
C ALA A 45 12.56 -18.98 -14.05
#